data_AF-A5D1R0-F1
#
_entry.id   AF-A5D1R0-F1
#
_cell.length_a   1.000
_cell.length_b   1.000
_cell.length_c   1.000
_cell.angle_alpha   90.00
_cell.angle_beta   90.00
_cell.angle_gamma   90.00
#
_symmetry.space_group_name_H-M   'P 1'
#
loop_
_entity.id
_entity.type
_entity.pdbx_description
1 polymer ?
#
loop_
_entity_poly.entity_id
_entity_poly.type
_entity_poly.pdbx_seq_one_letter_code
_entity_poly.pdbx_strand_id
1 'polypeptide(L)' 'MQYIVTWTEGEEVFYRFVSEEEIDSLLEDDKEYIIAGLPS' A
#
# COMPACT_ATOMS: atom_id res chain seq x y z
N MET A 1 13.53 -0.24 2.78
CA MET A 1 12.66 -0.49 3.96
C MET A 1 11.41 -1.24 3.49
N GLN A 2 10.78 -2.08 4.33
CA GLN A 2 9.51 -2.72 3.96
C GLN A 2 8.32 -1.90 4.45
N TYR A 3 7.24 -1.93 3.68
CA TYR A 3 6.01 -1.23 3.95
C TYR A 3 4.82 -2.18 3.77
N ILE A 4 3.75 -1.92 4.52
CA ILE A 4 2.42 -2.44 4.21
C ILE A 4 1.61 -1.31 3.59
N VAL A 5 1.04 -1.58 2.42
CA VAL A 5 0.12 -0.70 1.72
C VAL A 5 -1.26 -1.33 1.81
N THR A 6 -2.26 -0.57 2.27
CA THR A 6 -3.64 -1.03 2.36
C THR A 6 -4.57 -0.05 1.65
N TRP A 7 -5.61 -0.55 0.99
CA TRP A 7 -6.63 0.27 0.34
C TRP A 7 -7.99 -0.44 0.41
N THR A 8 -9.06 0.29 0.11
CA THR A 8 -10.42 -0.24 0.06
C THR A 8 -10.93 -0.23 -1.37
N GLU A 9 -11.57 -1.31 -1.81
CA GLU A 9 -12.36 -1.34 -3.05
C GLU A 9 -13.77 -1.82 -2.71
N GLY A 10 -14.75 -0.92 -2.80
CA GLY A 10 -16.10 -1.17 -2.32
C GLY A 10 -16.14 -1.37 -0.80
N GLU A 11 -16.61 -2.53 -0.35
CA GLU A 11 -16.68 -2.90 1.08
C GLU A 11 -15.49 -3.77 1.53
N GLU A 12 -14.56 -4.08 0.62
CA GLU A 12 -13.43 -4.97 0.88
C GLU A 12 -12.14 -4.20 1.17
N VAL A 13 -11.33 -4.75 2.08
CA VAL A 13 -10.01 -4.20 2.45
C VAL A 13 -8.92 -5.07 1.86
N PHE A 14 -8.02 -4.46 1.10
CA PHE A 14 -6.88 -5.11 0.47
C PHE A 14 -5.58 -4.63 1.10
N TYR A 15 -4.56 -5.49 1.09
CA TYR A 15 -3.23 -5.12 1.53
C TYR A 15 -2.13 -5.82 0.73
N ARG A 16 -0.96 -5.21 0.69
CA ARG A 16 0.24 -5.78 0.09
C ARG A 16 1.49 -5.31 0.83
N PHE A 17 2.45 -6.22 1.00
CA PHE A 17 3.80 -5.88 1.45
C PHE A 17 4.66 -5.50 0.25
N VAL A 18 5.30 -4.35 0.34
CA VAL A 18 6.13 -3.81 -0.74
C VAL A 18 7.42 -3.21 -0.19
N SER A 19 8.45 -3.19 -1.01
CA SER A 19 9.63 -2.36 -0.78
C SER A 19 9.36 -0.91 -1.17
N GLU A 20 10.21 0.01 -0.72
CA GLU A 20 10.12 1.44 -1.04
C GLU A 20 10.06 1.73 -2.55
N GLU A 21 10.86 1.01 -3.34
CA GLU A 21 10.96 1.18 -4.79
C GLU A 21 9.69 0.72 -5.54
N GLU A 22 8.89 -0.13 -4.90
CA GLU A 22 7.66 -0.69 -5.47
C GLU A 22 6.43 0.18 -5.19
N ILE A 23 6.51 1.15 -4.27
CA ILE A 23 5.36 1.97 -3.83
C ILE A 23 4.83 2.79 -5.00
N ASP A 24 5.67 3.60 -5.65
CA ASP A 24 5.26 4.46 -6.77
C ASP A 24 4.61 3.69 -7.92
N SER A 25 5.03 2.44 -8.13
CA SER A 25 4.47 1.58 -9.19
C SER A 25 3.13 0.95 -8.83
N LEU A 26 2.74 0.95 -7.54
CA LEU A 26 1.51 0.36 -7.03
C LEU A 26 0.36 1.36 -6.92
N LEU A 27 0.66 2.64 -6.70
CA LEU A 27 -0.34 3.66 -6.40
C LEU A 27 -1.10 4.09 -7.66
N GLU A 28 -2.43 4.04 -7.58
CA GLU A 28 -3.34 4.55 -8.59
C GLU A 28 -3.99 5.85 -8.11
N ASP A 29 -4.09 6.89 -8.95
CA ASP A 29 -4.60 8.22 -8.56
C ASP A 29 -6.04 8.22 -8.00
N ASP A 30 -6.86 7.21 -8.32
CA ASP A 30 -8.27 7.12 -7.94
C ASP A 30 -8.50 6.34 -6.63
N LYS A 31 -7.44 5.87 -5.97
CA LYS A 31 -7.53 5.03 -4.77
C LYS A 31 -6.94 5.72 -3.54
N GLU A 32 -7.61 5.54 -2.41
CA GLU A 32 -7.12 5.99 -1.11
C GLU A 32 -6.29 4.87 -0.46
N TYR A 33 -4.99 5.14 -0.29
CA TYR A 33 -4.03 4.19 0.30
C TYR A 33 -3.58 4.64 1.68
N ILE A 34 -3.41 3.68 2.58
CA ILE A 34 -2.67 3.84 3.84
C ILE A 34 -1.35 3.09 3.69
N ILE A 35 -0.23 3.79 3.90
CA ILE A 35 1.12 3.24 3.79
C ILE A 35 1.77 3.31 5.16
N ALA A 36 2.18 2.16 5.71
CA ALA A 36 2.86 2.08 6.99
C ALA A 36 4.20 1.36 6.85
N GLY A 37 5.28 1.99 7.34
CA GLY A 37 6.61 1.39 7.38
C GLY A 37 6.69 0.30 8.45
N LEU A 38 7.31 -0.83 8.11
CA LEU A 38 7.49 -1.94 9.02
C LEU A 38 8.85 -1.84 9.72
N PRO A 39 8.90 -2.06 11.05
CA PRO A 39 10.16 -2.15 11.77
C PRO A 39 10.93 -3.40 11.32
N SER A 40 12.23 -3.24 11.13
CA SER A 40 13.19 -4.30 10.79
C SER A 40 13.45 -5.26 11.94
#